data_AF-A0A933C6I6-F1
#
_entry.id   AF-A0A933C6I6-F1
#
_cell.length_a   1.000
_cell.length_b   1.000
_cell.length_c   1.000
_cell.angle_alpha   90.00
_cell.angle_beta   90.00
_cell.angle_gamma   90.00
#
_symmetry.space_group_name_H-M   'P 1'
#
loop_
_entity.id
_entity.type
_entity.pdbx_description
1 polymer ?
#
loop_
_entity_poly.entity_id
_entity_poly.type
_entity_poly.pdbx_seq_one_letter_code
_entity_poly.pdbx_strand_id
1 'polypeptide(L)'
;LMAQGSAAQQTLSLEVKAVTKIAVSGNPGSLILSDAAAGSSLLTVQDQSTSYSVTTNLDNMKIVASIDSPMPLGTRLMMNMGSGKGYSSGLVDISSATVPVDVVTGITKGGELAQPISYVFAADPVVGSIPSQSRVITLTLTN
;
A
#
# COMPACT_ATOMS: atom_id res chain seq x y z
N LEU A 1 -12.98 66.47 -27.92
CA LEU A 1 -12.71 66.04 -26.53
C LEU A 1 -11.99 64.70 -26.62
N MET A 2 -10.69 64.63 -26.32
CA MET A 2 -9.93 63.38 -26.32
C MET A 2 -10.12 62.69 -24.96
N ALA A 3 -10.45 61.40 -24.91
CA ALA A 3 -10.62 60.66 -23.66
C ALA A 3 -9.25 60.29 -23.05
N GLN A 4 -9.04 60.64 -21.78
CA GLN A 4 -7.84 60.25 -21.01
C GLN A 4 -8.16 58.95 -20.24
N GLY A 5 -7.48 57.85 -20.57
CA GLY A 5 -7.59 56.57 -19.87
C GLY A 5 -6.34 56.28 -19.04
N SER A 6 -6.52 55.85 -17.79
CA SER A 6 -5.43 55.40 -16.92
C SER A 6 -5.59 53.90 -16.64
N ALA A 7 -4.49 53.17 -16.63
CA ALA A 7 -4.45 51.74 -16.32
C ALA A 7 -3.27 51.45 -15.38
N ALA A 8 -3.47 50.48 -14.48
CA ALA A 8 -2.43 49.93 -13.63
C ALA A 8 -2.41 48.40 -13.81
N GLN A 9 -1.23 47.80 -13.73
CA GLN A 9 -1.04 46.36 -13.80
C GLN A 9 -0.46 45.85 -12.49
N GLN A 10 -0.82 44.62 -12.14
CA GLN A 10 -0.26 43.90 -11.02
C GLN A 10 0.21 42.53 -11.50
N THR A 11 1.28 42.04 -10.89
CA THR A 11 1.82 40.72 -11.17
C THR A 11 1.58 39.81 -9.98
N LEU A 12 0.97 38.66 -10.25
CA LEU A 12 0.80 37.56 -9.30
C LEU A 12 1.81 36.46 -9.63
N SER A 13 2.48 35.93 -8.61
CA SER A 13 3.33 34.74 -8.74
C SER A 13 2.58 33.52 -8.22
N LEU A 14 2.59 32.44 -9.00
CA LEU A 14 1.90 31.18 -8.72
C LEU A 14 2.90 30.03 -8.86
N GLU A 15 2.90 29.11 -7.89
CA GLU A 15 3.75 27.92 -7.90
C GLU A 15 2.93 26.70 -7.47
N VAL A 16 3.11 25.57 -8.16
CA VAL A 16 2.59 24.25 -7.74
C VAL A 16 3.77 23.32 -7.54
N LYS A 17 3.96 22.84 -6.31
CA LYS A 17 5.01 21.89 -5.96
C LYS A 17 4.56 20.44 -6.19
N ALA A 18 5.52 19.53 -6.21
CA ALA A 18 5.22 18.10 -6.23
C ALA A 18 4.41 17.69 -4.99
N VAL A 19 3.38 16.89 -5.21
CA VAL A 19 2.51 16.32 -4.19
C VAL A 19 2.56 14.81 -4.31
N THR A 20 2.86 14.15 -3.19
CA THR A 20 2.87 12.69 -3.05
C THR A 20 2.36 12.35 -1.66
N LYS A 21 1.11 11.89 -1.57
CA LYS A 21 0.46 11.55 -0.30
C LYS A 21 -0.11 10.15 -0.39
N ILE A 22 0.06 9.38 0.69
CA ILE A 22 -0.55 8.07 0.91
C ILE A 22 -1.12 8.04 2.32
N ALA A 23 -2.29 7.42 2.48
CA ALA A 23 -2.90 7.15 3.77
C ALA A 23 -3.56 5.77 3.73
N VAL A 24 -3.64 5.10 4.89
CA VAL A 24 -4.36 3.83 5.08
C VAL A 24 -5.58 4.06 5.94
N SER A 25 -6.63 3.26 5.76
CA SER A 25 -7.88 3.37 6.52
C SER A 25 -7.76 2.88 7.97
N GLY A 26 -6.71 2.15 8.30
CA GLY A 26 -6.47 1.58 9.62
C GLY A 26 -5.54 0.36 9.55
N ASN A 27 -5.56 -0.44 10.62
CA ASN A 27 -4.83 -1.70 10.70
C ASN A 27 -5.74 -2.88 10.34
N PRO A 28 -5.23 -3.95 9.72
CA PRO A 28 -6.00 -5.17 9.48
C PRO A 28 -6.39 -5.86 10.79
N GLY A 29 -7.39 -6.74 10.73
CA GLY A 29 -7.72 -7.63 11.84
C GLY A 29 -6.58 -8.60 12.18
N SER A 30 -6.70 -9.28 13.33
CA SER A 30 -5.76 -10.33 13.70
C SER A 30 -5.88 -11.53 12.75
N LEU A 31 -4.77 -11.90 12.11
CA LEU A 31 -4.67 -13.07 11.25
C LEU A 31 -4.29 -14.30 12.09
N ILE A 32 -5.29 -15.09 12.49
CA ILE A 32 -5.10 -16.25 13.37
C ILE A 32 -5.41 -17.53 12.60
N LEU A 33 -4.43 -18.44 12.54
CA LEU A 33 -4.63 -19.81 12.05
C LEU A 33 -5.03 -20.69 13.22
N SER A 34 -6.32 -21.02 13.33
CA SER A 34 -6.87 -21.82 14.43
C SER A 34 -7.26 -23.25 14.04
N ASP A 35 -7.34 -23.55 12.74
CA ASP A 35 -7.75 -24.86 12.27
C ASP A 35 -7.04 -25.23 10.97
N ALA A 36 -6.80 -26.53 10.82
CA ALA A 36 -6.10 -27.13 9.71
C ALA A 36 -6.99 -28.20 9.08
N ALA A 37 -7.45 -27.98 7.85
CA ALA A 37 -8.02 -29.07 7.08
C ALA A 37 -6.94 -30.13 6.85
N ALA A 38 -7.21 -31.37 7.31
CA ALA A 38 -6.30 -32.49 7.12
C ALA A 38 -5.97 -32.67 5.63
N GLY A 39 -4.68 -32.79 5.30
CA GLY A 39 -4.20 -32.94 3.92
C GLY A 39 -3.91 -31.63 3.17
N SER A 40 -4.12 -30.44 3.78
CA SER A 40 -3.67 -29.19 3.17
C SER A 40 -2.15 -29.05 3.24
N SER A 41 -1.53 -28.60 2.14
CA SER A 41 -0.09 -28.28 2.10
C SER A 41 0.23 -26.98 2.83
N LEU A 42 -0.76 -26.09 2.99
CA LEU A 42 -0.64 -24.81 3.69
C LEU A 42 -1.94 -24.47 4.43
N LEU A 43 -1.79 -23.85 5.59
CA LEU A 43 -2.89 -23.25 6.33
C LEU A 43 -2.94 -21.77 5.98
N THR A 44 -4.10 -21.23 5.62
CA THR A 44 -4.21 -19.83 5.19
C THR A 44 -5.39 -19.12 5.84
N VAL A 45 -5.19 -17.85 6.20
CA VAL A 45 -6.24 -16.92 6.63
C VAL A 45 -6.06 -15.60 5.89
N GLN A 46 -7.15 -14.89 5.64
CA GLN A 46 -7.14 -13.64 4.88
C GLN A 46 -7.84 -12.51 5.61
N ASP A 47 -7.36 -11.28 5.39
CA ASP A 47 -8.01 -10.04 5.81
C ASP A 47 -8.12 -9.10 4.60
N GLN A 48 -9.27 -8.45 4.46
CA GLN A 48 -9.55 -7.48 3.39
C GLN A 48 -10.26 -6.24 3.96
N SER A 49 -10.03 -5.95 5.24
CA SER A 49 -10.75 -4.91 5.99
C SER A 49 -10.16 -3.51 5.78
N THR A 50 -8.96 -3.44 5.18
CA THR A 50 -8.21 -2.19 5.02
C THR A 50 -8.17 -1.71 3.57
N SER A 51 -7.99 -0.41 3.42
CA SER A 51 -7.83 0.26 2.14
C SER A 51 -6.78 1.35 2.23
N TYR A 52 -6.27 1.80 1.10
CA TYR A 52 -5.42 2.98 1.00
C TYR A 52 -6.03 4.05 0.12
N SER A 53 -5.53 5.27 0.25
CA SER A 53 -5.80 6.38 -0.66
C SER A 53 -4.49 7.06 -1.02
N VAL A 54 -4.36 7.49 -2.27
CA VAL A 54 -3.21 8.27 -2.75
C VAL A 54 -3.65 9.57 -3.38
N THR A 55 -2.78 10.57 -3.35
CA THR A 55 -2.89 11.77 -4.18
C THR A 55 -1.50 12.16 -4.66
N THR A 56 -1.36 12.29 -5.97
CA THR A 56 -0.13 12.77 -6.58
C THR A 56 -0.35 13.64 -7.82
N ASN A 57 0.55 14.59 -8.07
CA ASN A 57 0.63 15.32 -9.33
C ASN A 57 1.84 14.91 -10.19
N LEU A 58 2.41 13.74 -9.90
CA LEU A 58 3.48 13.09 -10.66
C LEU A 58 2.94 11.85 -11.39
N ASP A 59 3.62 11.46 -12.47
CA ASP A 59 3.37 10.21 -13.19
C ASP A 59 4.42 9.15 -12.82
N ASN A 60 4.15 7.90 -13.17
CA ASN A 60 5.03 6.74 -12.93
C ASN A 60 5.38 6.54 -11.45
N MET A 61 4.47 6.92 -10.55
CA MET A 61 4.62 6.63 -9.14
C MET A 61 4.38 5.14 -8.88
N LYS A 62 4.86 4.63 -7.76
CA LYS A 62 4.69 3.27 -7.28
C LYS A 62 4.51 3.25 -5.77
N ILE A 63 3.82 2.23 -5.28
CA ILE A 63 3.76 1.92 -3.86
C ILE A 63 4.68 0.75 -3.61
N VAL A 64 5.61 0.94 -2.66
CA VAL A 64 6.48 -0.11 -2.15
C VAL A 64 6.07 -0.47 -0.74
N ALA A 65 6.12 -1.76 -0.41
CA ALA A 65 5.83 -2.30 0.90
C ALA A 65 7.09 -2.86 1.55
N SER A 66 7.25 -2.64 2.85
CA SER A 66 8.28 -3.28 3.66
C SER A 66 7.72 -3.71 5.01
N ILE A 67 8.34 -4.73 5.61
CA ILE A 67 8.00 -5.25 6.93
C ILE A 67 9.14 -4.95 7.91
N ASP A 68 8.80 -4.57 9.14
CA ASP A 68 9.77 -4.21 10.19
C ASP A 68 10.69 -5.36 10.61
N SER A 69 10.20 -6.59 10.53
CA SER A 69 10.97 -7.80 10.82
C SER A 69 10.45 -8.99 10.02
N PRO A 70 11.32 -9.95 9.64
CA PRO A 70 10.89 -11.13 8.92
C PRO A 70 9.79 -11.91 9.67
N MET A 71 8.93 -12.56 8.91
CA MET A 71 7.96 -13.51 9.44
C MET A 71 8.70 -14.74 10.02
N PRO A 72 8.13 -15.40 11.05
CA PRO A 72 8.70 -16.64 11.59
C PRO A 72 8.92 -17.71 10.52
N LEU A 73 9.91 -18.59 10.73
CA LEU A 73 10.18 -19.70 9.81
C LEU A 73 8.94 -20.58 9.62
N GLY A 74 8.73 -21.01 8.38
CA GLY A 74 7.55 -21.81 7.99
C GLY A 74 6.25 -21.00 7.88
N THR A 75 6.30 -19.68 8.02
CA THR A 75 5.15 -18.80 7.81
C THR A 75 5.39 -17.85 6.65
N ARG A 76 4.31 -17.41 6.00
CA ARG A 76 4.32 -16.42 4.92
C ARG A 76 3.27 -15.35 5.16
N LEU A 77 3.62 -14.09 4.88
CA LEU A 77 2.69 -12.98 4.77
C LEU A 77 2.73 -12.46 3.34
N MET A 78 1.59 -12.55 2.67
CA MET A 78 1.40 -12.05 1.32
C MET A 78 0.41 -10.88 1.33
N MET A 79 0.60 -9.94 0.41
CA MET A 79 -0.21 -8.74 0.29
C MET A 79 -0.60 -8.52 -1.17
N ASN A 80 -1.83 -8.06 -1.40
CA ASN A 80 -2.29 -7.56 -2.69
C ASN A 80 -2.91 -6.18 -2.48
N MET A 81 -2.59 -5.24 -3.37
CA MET A 81 -3.13 -3.89 -3.36
C MET A 81 -3.83 -3.63 -4.69
N GLY A 82 -5.13 -3.33 -4.63
CA GLY A 82 -5.90 -2.89 -5.80
C GLY A 82 -5.48 -1.49 -6.22
N SER A 83 -5.68 -1.14 -7.48
CA SER A 83 -5.36 0.19 -8.01
C SER A 83 -6.18 0.46 -9.27
N GLY A 84 -6.70 1.67 -9.42
CA GLY A 84 -7.43 2.16 -10.59
C GLY A 84 -6.62 3.10 -11.49
N LYS A 85 -5.47 3.61 -11.03
CA LYS A 85 -4.60 4.56 -11.74
C LYS A 85 -3.18 4.04 -12.00
N GLY A 86 -2.84 2.90 -11.41
CA GLY A 86 -1.64 2.13 -11.68
C GLY A 86 -1.96 0.63 -11.77
N TYR A 87 -0.93 -0.19 -11.84
CA TYR A 87 -1.00 -1.64 -11.99
C TYR A 87 -0.66 -2.33 -10.68
N SER A 88 -1.59 -3.16 -10.19
CA SER A 88 -1.32 -4.06 -9.07
C SER A 88 -0.28 -5.12 -9.47
N SER A 89 0.68 -5.39 -8.58
CA SER A 89 1.60 -6.53 -8.72
C SER A 89 0.92 -7.88 -8.42
N GLY A 90 -0.35 -7.87 -8.04
CA GLY A 90 -1.07 -9.05 -7.57
C GLY A 90 -0.65 -9.45 -6.15
N LEU A 91 -0.66 -10.75 -5.87
CA LEU A 91 -0.28 -11.27 -4.56
C LEU A 91 1.24 -11.33 -4.43
N VAL A 92 1.81 -10.44 -3.61
CA VAL A 92 3.25 -10.27 -3.37
C VAL A 92 3.61 -10.86 -2.00
N ASP A 93 4.64 -11.70 -1.95
CA ASP A 93 5.21 -12.20 -0.69
C ASP A 93 6.08 -11.11 -0.04
N ILE A 94 5.67 -10.65 1.15
CA ILE A 94 6.37 -9.63 1.94
C ILE A 94 7.02 -10.22 3.20
N SER A 95 7.07 -11.55 3.33
CA SER A 95 7.51 -12.25 4.55
C SER A 95 8.93 -11.90 5.00
N SER A 96 9.78 -11.50 4.05
CA SER A 96 11.18 -11.11 4.29
C SER A 96 11.52 -9.74 3.71
N ALA A 97 10.50 -8.93 3.36
CA ALA A 97 10.68 -7.65 2.69
C ALA A 97 11.12 -6.53 3.67
N THR A 98 12.26 -6.73 4.36
CA THR A 98 12.91 -5.65 5.12
C THR A 98 13.53 -4.60 4.20
N VAL A 99 13.74 -4.96 2.94
CA VAL A 99 13.97 -4.05 1.81
C VAL A 99 12.64 -3.89 1.06
N PRO A 100 12.20 -2.66 0.73
CA PRO A 100 10.91 -2.46 0.08
C PRO A 100 10.76 -3.19 -1.25
N VAL A 101 9.57 -3.76 -1.48
CA VAL A 101 9.18 -4.44 -2.74
C VAL A 101 7.99 -3.74 -3.38
N ASP A 102 7.94 -3.73 -4.72
CA ASP A 102 6.89 -3.06 -5.48
C ASP A 102 5.56 -3.83 -5.41
N VAL A 103 4.50 -3.17 -4.93
CA VAL A 103 3.16 -3.77 -4.79
C VAL A 103 2.11 -3.12 -5.70
N VAL A 104 2.32 -1.87 -6.08
CA VAL A 104 1.58 -1.17 -7.14
C VAL A 104 2.59 -0.35 -7.94
N THR A 105 2.51 -0.36 -9.27
CA THR A 105 3.42 0.39 -10.15
C THR A 105 2.65 1.26 -11.14
N GLY A 106 3.32 2.23 -11.79
CA GLY A 106 2.72 3.00 -12.87
C GLY A 106 1.52 3.88 -12.47
N ILE A 107 1.45 4.30 -11.21
CA ILE A 107 0.42 5.21 -10.71
C ILE A 107 0.54 6.56 -11.41
N THR A 108 -0.53 6.94 -12.09
CA THR A 108 -0.66 8.22 -12.80
C THR A 108 -1.17 9.35 -11.90
N LYS A 109 -1.06 10.59 -12.38
CA LYS A 109 -1.54 11.79 -11.70
C LYS A 109 -3.00 11.71 -11.23
N GLY A 110 -3.28 12.34 -10.09
CA GLY A 110 -4.60 12.52 -9.50
C GLY A 110 -4.73 11.84 -8.14
N GLY A 111 -5.98 11.70 -7.69
CA GLY A 111 -6.31 10.99 -6.45
C GLY A 111 -6.93 9.62 -6.73
N GLU A 112 -6.62 8.65 -5.87
CA GLU A 112 -7.37 7.40 -5.72
C GLU A 112 -7.84 7.29 -4.28
N LEU A 113 -9.10 6.88 -4.10
CA LEU A 113 -9.71 6.73 -2.79
C LEU A 113 -10.08 5.27 -2.55
N ALA A 114 -9.96 4.84 -1.30
CA ALA A 114 -10.43 3.55 -0.79
C ALA A 114 -10.06 2.34 -1.66
N GLN A 115 -8.83 2.29 -2.17
CA GLN A 115 -8.32 1.13 -2.91
C GLN A 115 -8.05 -0.03 -1.95
N PRO A 116 -8.52 -1.26 -2.22
CA PRO A 116 -8.47 -2.36 -1.26
C PRO A 116 -7.04 -2.84 -1.00
N ILE A 117 -6.78 -3.22 0.25
CA ILE A 117 -5.59 -3.97 0.65
C ILE A 117 -6.04 -5.33 1.17
N SER A 118 -5.52 -6.40 0.59
CA SER A 118 -5.78 -7.77 1.03
C SER A 118 -4.50 -8.39 1.58
N TYR A 119 -4.57 -8.99 2.75
CA TYR A 119 -3.50 -9.78 3.35
C TYR A 119 -3.87 -11.26 3.36
N VAL A 120 -2.88 -12.11 3.10
CA VAL A 120 -2.98 -13.56 3.26
C VAL A 120 -1.82 -14.01 4.14
N PHE A 121 -2.15 -14.52 5.32
CA PHE A 121 -1.18 -15.18 6.19
C PHE A 121 -1.26 -16.68 5.97
N ALA A 122 -0.11 -17.31 5.75
CA ALA A 122 0.01 -18.74 5.54
C ALA A 122 1.04 -19.36 6.50
N ALA A 123 0.85 -20.63 6.85
CA ALA A 123 1.84 -21.42 7.57
C ALA A 123 1.92 -22.85 7.03
N ASP A 124 3.13 -23.42 7.05
CA ASP A 124 3.34 -24.84 6.79
C ASP A 124 2.69 -25.67 7.92
N PRO A 125 2.09 -26.83 7.62
CA PRO A 125 1.35 -27.62 8.61
C PRO A 125 2.23 -28.22 9.71
N VAL A 126 3.56 -28.18 9.54
CA VAL A 126 4.54 -28.67 10.51
C VAL A 126 4.99 -27.59 11.51
N VAL A 127 4.58 -26.33 11.30
CA VAL A 127 4.90 -25.23 12.20
C VAL A 127 4.16 -25.43 13.53
N GLY A 128 4.91 -25.44 14.63
CA GLY A 128 4.35 -25.49 15.98
C GLY A 128 3.60 -24.21 16.34
N SER A 129 3.04 -24.15 17.56
CA SER A 129 2.36 -22.93 18.01
C SER A 129 3.34 -21.74 18.08
N ILE A 130 2.96 -20.64 17.44
CA ILE A 130 3.67 -19.36 17.52
C ILE A 130 2.82 -18.43 18.40
N PRO A 131 3.37 -17.86 19.49
CA PRO A 131 2.67 -16.85 20.27
C PRO A 131 2.29 -15.65 19.41
N SER A 132 1.21 -14.95 19.77
CA SER A 132 0.80 -13.74 19.05
C SER A 132 1.94 -12.72 19.00
N GLN A 133 2.20 -12.20 17.80
CA GLN A 133 3.22 -11.20 17.52
C GLN A 133 2.63 -10.17 16.56
N SER A 134 3.18 -8.96 16.60
CA SER A 134 2.84 -7.89 15.65
C SER A 134 3.94 -7.71 14.62
N ARG A 135 3.53 -7.18 13.46
CA ARG A 135 4.42 -6.69 12.40
C ARG A 135 3.94 -5.32 11.98
N VAL A 136 4.89 -4.42 11.70
CA VAL A 136 4.60 -3.11 11.14
C VAL A 136 4.91 -3.16 9.65
N ILE A 137 3.90 -2.88 8.84
CA ILE A 137 4.02 -2.81 7.39
C ILE A 137 4.08 -1.33 6.99
N THR A 138 5.16 -0.93 6.33
CA THR A 138 5.36 0.44 5.85
C THR A 138 5.09 0.50 4.37
N LEU A 139 4.08 1.29 3.98
CA LEU A 139 3.75 1.59 2.59
C LEU A 139 4.32 2.96 2.22
N THR A 140 5.12 3.02 1.17
CA THR A 140 5.73 4.27 0.67
C THR A 140 5.31 4.52 -0.77
N LEU A 141 4.75 5.69 -1.03
CA LEU A 141 4.52 6.18 -2.39
C LEU A 141 5.77 6.91 -2.90
N THR A 142 6.40 6.38 -3.94
CA THR A 142 7.66 6.90 -4.53
C THR A 142 7.62 6.83 -6.05
N ASN A 143 8.54 7.51 -6.74
CA ASN A 143 8.92 7.21 -8.12
C ASN A 143 9.97 6.08 -8.09
#